data_AF-G4NMB6-F1
#
_entry.id   AF-G4NMB6-F1
#
_cell.length_a   1.000
_cell.length_b   1.000
_cell.length_c   1.000
_cell.angle_alpha   90.00
_cell.angle_beta   90.00
_cell.angle_gamma   90.00
#
_symmetry.space_group_name_H-M   'P 1'
#
loop_
_entity.id
_entity.type
_entity.pdbx_description
1 polymer ?
#
loop_
_entity_poly.entity_id
_entity_poly.type
_entity_poly.pdbx_seq_one_letter_code
_entity_poly.pdbx_strand_id
1 'polypeptide(L)'
;MLDNEWKAILGWGDEELEELRISGYSFLRQGHYQKAILFFEALVILDPLSVYDFQTLGGLYLQISENTKALYVLDQALRMQGDHLPTLLNKTKALFCLGRIEEASAIASYLTSCPDPIIADDAEALLLSYVKPPLVAVR
;
A
#
# COMPACT_ATOMS: atom_id res chain seq x y z
N MET A 1 -18.52 10.58 12.74
CA MET A 1 -19.52 9.77 13.49
C MET A 1 -19.02 8.34 13.34
N LEU A 2 -18.60 7.71 14.45
CA LEU A 2 -18.15 6.31 14.62
C LEU A 2 -16.64 5.94 14.54
N ASP A 3 -15.68 6.86 14.59
CA ASP A 3 -14.28 6.48 14.36
C ASP A 3 -13.51 5.90 15.58
N ASN A 4 -14.15 5.75 16.75
CA ASN A 4 -13.46 5.22 17.96
C ASN A 4 -14.33 4.30 18.83
N GLU A 5 -15.52 3.89 18.37
CA GLU A 5 -16.43 3.13 19.23
C GLU A 5 -16.01 1.67 19.39
N TRP A 6 -15.38 1.03 18.40
CA TRP A 6 -15.10 -0.40 18.47
C TRP A 6 -14.06 -0.79 19.54
N LYS A 7 -12.93 -0.07 19.66
CA LYS A 7 -11.95 -0.29 20.74
C LYS A 7 -12.62 -0.12 22.12
N ALA A 8 -13.42 0.94 22.27
CA ALA A 8 -14.12 1.23 23.51
C ALA A 8 -15.19 0.17 23.85
N ILE A 9 -15.96 -0.29 22.86
CA ILE A 9 -17.00 -1.33 23.03
C ILE A 9 -16.37 -2.67 23.43
N LEU A 10 -15.24 -3.02 22.83
CA LEU A 10 -14.54 -4.28 23.12
C LEU A 10 -13.71 -4.21 24.40
N GLY A 11 -13.48 -3.01 24.94
CA GLY A 11 -12.55 -2.79 26.05
C GLY A 11 -11.10 -3.05 25.65
N TRP A 12 -10.78 -2.94 24.37
CA TRP A 12 -9.45 -3.22 23.82
C TRP A 12 -8.58 -1.96 23.83
N GLY A 13 -7.36 -2.11 24.31
CA GLY A 13 -6.30 -1.14 24.27
C GLY A 13 -5.33 -1.38 23.12
N ASP A 14 -4.16 -0.78 23.21
CA ASP A 14 -3.12 -0.89 22.18
C ASP A 14 -2.43 -2.26 22.20
N GLU A 15 -2.46 -2.97 23.35
CA GLU A 15 -1.90 -4.31 23.50
C GLU A 15 -2.65 -5.33 22.64
N GLU A 16 -3.99 -5.35 22.70
CA GLU A 16 -4.80 -6.27 21.89
C GLU A 16 -4.66 -5.99 20.38
N LEU A 17 -4.50 -4.72 19.99
CA LEU A 17 -4.23 -4.38 18.59
C LEU A 17 -2.84 -4.86 18.16
N GLU A 18 -1.84 -4.75 19.02
CA GLU A 18 -0.51 -5.25 18.72
C GLU A 18 -0.51 -6.78 18.58
N GLU A 19 -1.27 -7.50 19.41
CA GLU A 19 -1.44 -8.96 19.26
C GLU A 19 -2.09 -9.34 17.93
N LEU A 20 -3.10 -8.58 17.49
CA LEU A 20 -3.70 -8.75 16.15
C LEU A 20 -2.68 -8.50 15.05
N ARG A 21 -1.86 -7.46 15.18
CA ARG A 21 -0.83 -7.10 14.21
C ARG A 21 0.26 -8.18 14.13
N ILE A 22 0.73 -8.69 15.27
CA ILE A 22 1.66 -9.81 15.34
C ILE A 22 1.07 -11.06 14.65
N SER A 23 -0.20 -11.35 14.90
CA SER A 23 -0.89 -12.48 14.27
C SER A 23 -1.01 -12.32 12.76
N GLY A 24 -1.40 -11.12 12.30
CA GLY A 24 -1.43 -10.76 10.87
C GLY A 24 -0.07 -10.93 10.21
N TYR A 25 1.01 -10.46 10.85
CA TYR A 25 2.38 -10.64 10.36
C TYR A 25 2.81 -12.09 10.32
N SER A 26 2.42 -12.89 11.32
CA SER A 26 2.74 -14.32 11.34
C SER A 26 2.15 -15.02 10.11
N PHE A 27 0.89 -14.72 9.75
CA PHE A 27 0.29 -15.26 8.53
C PHE A 27 0.93 -14.71 7.25
N LEU A 28 1.28 -13.42 7.21
CA LEU A 28 2.00 -12.82 6.09
C LEU A 28 3.34 -13.53 5.84
N ARG A 29 4.14 -13.76 6.90
CA ARG A 29 5.44 -14.43 6.79
C ARG A 29 5.35 -15.88 6.34
N GLN A 30 4.21 -16.53 6.57
CA GLN A 30 3.90 -17.88 6.09
C GLN A 30 3.33 -17.90 4.66
N GLY A 31 3.14 -16.74 4.02
CA GLY A 31 2.52 -16.63 2.69
C GLY A 31 0.99 -16.81 2.71
N HIS A 32 0.36 -16.81 3.88
CA HIS A 32 -1.09 -16.91 4.02
C HIS A 32 -1.75 -15.53 3.88
N TYR A 33 -1.63 -14.93 2.70
CA TYR A 33 -2.04 -13.54 2.44
C TYR A 33 -3.51 -13.26 2.77
N GLN A 34 -4.44 -14.14 2.37
CA GLN A 34 -5.87 -13.93 2.67
C GLN A 34 -6.16 -13.93 4.17
N LYS A 35 -5.46 -14.75 4.96
CA LYS A 35 -5.60 -14.73 6.43
C LYS A 35 -5.01 -13.45 7.01
N ALA A 36 -3.83 -13.04 6.56
CA ALA A 36 -3.21 -11.79 6.99
C ALA A 36 -4.13 -10.59 6.72
N ILE A 37 -4.77 -10.55 5.55
CA ILE A 37 -5.72 -9.48 5.18
C ILE A 37 -6.85 -9.36 6.20
N LEU A 38 -7.43 -10.47 6.68
CA LEU A 38 -8.50 -10.40 7.68
C LEU A 38 -8.09 -9.68 8.97
N PHE A 39 -6.85 -9.90 9.43
CA PHE A 39 -6.31 -9.19 10.60
C PHE A 39 -6.15 -7.70 10.32
N PHE A 40 -5.57 -7.35 9.18
CA PHE A 40 -5.34 -5.95 8.84
C PHE A 40 -6.63 -5.20 8.47
N GLU A 41 -7.65 -5.86 7.91
CA GLU A 41 -8.99 -5.29 7.74
C GLU A 41 -9.64 -5.00 9.09
N ALA A 42 -9.50 -5.89 10.08
CA ALA A 42 -9.98 -5.62 11.43
C ALA A 42 -9.21 -4.46 12.07
N LEU A 43 -7.89 -4.42 11.93
CA LEU A 43 -7.05 -3.36 12.49
C LEU A 43 -7.43 -1.97 11.97
N VAL A 44 -7.65 -1.79 10.67
CA VAL A 44 -8.03 -0.47 10.13
C VAL A 44 -9.45 -0.03 10.53
N ILE A 45 -10.30 -0.97 10.97
CA ILE A 45 -11.63 -0.66 11.54
C ILE A 45 -11.51 -0.30 13.03
N LEU A 46 -10.66 -1.01 13.75
CA LEU A 46 -10.44 -0.82 15.19
C LEU A 46 -9.62 0.44 15.47
N ASP A 47 -8.63 0.74 14.64
CA ASP A 47 -7.78 1.92 14.71
C ASP A 47 -7.70 2.61 13.34
N PRO A 48 -8.67 3.47 13.02
CA PRO A 48 -8.72 4.14 11.72
C PRO A 48 -7.65 5.22 11.54
N LEU A 49 -6.82 5.49 12.56
CA LEU A 49 -5.70 6.44 12.49
C LEU A 49 -4.34 5.74 12.36
N SER A 50 -4.32 4.42 12.37
CA SER A 50 -3.08 3.64 12.20
C SER A 50 -2.61 3.65 10.75
N VAL A 51 -1.78 4.63 10.40
CA VAL A 51 -1.15 4.74 9.07
C VAL A 51 -0.50 3.42 8.68
N TYR A 52 0.22 2.80 9.61
CA TYR A 52 0.95 1.55 9.41
C TYR A 52 0.05 0.38 8.97
N ASP A 53 -1.15 0.25 9.54
CA ASP A 53 -2.06 -0.84 9.18
C ASP A 53 -2.66 -0.63 7.79
N PHE A 54 -2.99 0.61 7.43
CA PHE A 54 -3.40 0.93 6.05
C PHE A 54 -2.28 0.65 5.05
N GLN A 55 -1.03 1.02 5.37
CA GLN A 55 0.12 0.74 4.50
C GLN A 55 0.30 -0.77 4.28
N THR A 56 0.21 -1.56 5.35
CA THR A 56 0.38 -3.02 5.28
C THR A 56 -0.79 -3.69 4.55
N LEU A 57 -2.02 -3.29 4.84
CA LEU A 57 -3.20 -3.78 4.15
C LEU A 57 -3.16 -3.50 2.64
N GLY A 58 -2.72 -2.28 2.27
CA GLY A 58 -2.52 -1.92 0.87
C GLY A 58 -1.49 -2.81 0.16
N GLY A 59 -0.37 -3.10 0.82
CA GLY A 59 0.64 -4.04 0.32
C GLY A 59 0.12 -5.47 0.17
N LEU A 60 -0.68 -5.95 1.13
CA LEU A 60 -1.31 -7.27 1.08
C LEU A 60 -2.31 -7.38 -0.07
N TYR A 61 -3.11 -6.34 -0.32
CA TYR A 61 -4.04 -6.33 -1.44
C TYR A 61 -3.34 -6.37 -2.80
N LEU A 62 -2.19 -5.70 -2.94
CA LEU A 62 -1.35 -5.83 -4.13
C LEU A 62 -0.86 -7.27 -4.33
N GLN A 63 -0.42 -7.94 -3.27
CA GLN A 63 0.07 -9.32 -3.36
C GLN A 63 -0.97 -10.30 -3.91
N ILE A 64 -2.25 -10.05 -3.63
CA ILE A 64 -3.35 -10.87 -4.17
C ILE A 64 -4.03 -10.26 -5.41
N SER A 65 -3.41 -9.26 -6.05
CA SER A 65 -3.93 -8.57 -7.25
C SER A 65 -5.27 -7.84 -7.08
N GLU A 66 -5.69 -7.53 -5.84
CA GLU A 66 -6.87 -6.73 -5.52
C GLU A 66 -6.54 -5.23 -5.64
N ASN A 67 -6.13 -4.81 -6.84
CA ASN A 67 -5.50 -3.50 -7.07
C ASN A 67 -6.41 -2.31 -6.74
N THR A 68 -7.73 -2.45 -6.96
CA THR A 68 -8.71 -1.39 -6.62
C THR A 68 -8.78 -1.17 -5.11
N LYS A 69 -8.79 -2.25 -4.31
CA LYS A 69 -8.78 -2.18 -2.85
C LYS A 69 -7.44 -1.66 -2.33
N ALA A 70 -6.33 -2.14 -2.91
CA ALA A 70 -5.01 -1.63 -2.59
C ALA A 70 -4.95 -0.11 -2.77
N LEU A 71 -5.36 0.40 -3.93
CA LEU A 71 -5.34 1.83 -4.21
C LEU A 71 -6.16 2.63 -3.19
N TYR A 72 -7.37 2.17 -2.87
CA TYR A 72 -8.22 2.84 -1.89
C TYR A 72 -7.54 2.96 -0.51
N VAL A 73 -7.00 1.87 0.01
CA VAL A 73 -6.37 1.83 1.34
C VAL A 73 -5.05 2.61 1.36
N LEU A 74 -4.25 2.51 0.30
CA LEU A 74 -3.00 3.27 0.16
C LEU A 74 -3.26 4.78 0.09
N ASP A 75 -4.36 5.20 -0.55
CA ASP A 75 -4.78 6.61 -0.56
C ASP A 75 -5.15 7.10 0.85
N GLN A 76 -5.76 6.27 1.70
CA GLN A 76 -6.00 6.64 3.11
C GLN A 76 -4.69 6.79 3.88
N ALA A 77 -3.75 5.84 3.71
CA ALA A 77 -2.42 5.95 4.32
C ALA A 77 -1.72 7.25 3.89
N LEU A 78 -1.74 7.58 2.60
CA LEU A 78 -1.08 8.79 2.07
C LEU A 78 -1.77 10.10 2.46
N ARG A 79 -3.07 10.08 2.75
CA ARG A 79 -3.75 11.26 3.33
C ARG A 79 -3.24 11.57 4.73
N MET A 80 -2.88 10.55 5.50
CA MET A 80 -2.32 10.70 6.84
C MET A 80 -0.81 10.96 6.81
N GLN A 81 -0.08 10.32 5.90
CA GLN A 81 1.36 10.47 5.70
C GLN A 81 1.70 10.50 4.20
N GLY A 82 1.75 11.71 3.63
CA GLY A 82 1.85 11.89 2.16
C GLY A 82 3.20 11.58 1.52
N ASP A 83 4.27 11.51 2.31
CA ASP A 83 5.65 11.39 1.83
C ASP A 83 6.27 10.00 2.05
N HIS A 84 5.48 9.01 2.46
CA HIS A 84 5.98 7.66 2.67
C HIS A 84 6.28 6.95 1.34
N LEU A 85 7.56 6.93 0.96
CA LEU A 85 8.03 6.42 -0.33
C LEU A 85 7.58 4.98 -0.66
N PRO A 86 7.65 3.99 0.27
CA PRO A 86 7.14 2.64 -0.02
C PRO A 86 5.64 2.60 -0.35
N THR A 87 4.84 3.47 0.28
CA THR A 87 3.39 3.55 0.02
C THR A 87 3.11 4.22 -1.32
N LEU A 88 3.86 5.27 -1.68
CA LEU A 88 3.80 5.86 -3.02
C LEU A 88 4.18 4.85 -4.10
N LEU A 89 5.21 4.04 -3.87
CA LEU A 89 5.61 2.98 -4.80
C LEU A 89 4.52 1.91 -4.94
N ASN A 90 3.92 1.46 -3.84
CA ASN A 90 2.79 0.53 -3.88
C ASN A 90 1.58 1.13 -4.60
N LYS A 91 1.26 2.41 -4.37
CA LYS A 91 0.19 3.11 -5.09
C LYS A 91 0.46 3.15 -6.59
N THR A 92 1.71 3.42 -6.96
CA THR A 92 2.18 3.42 -8.35
C THR A 92 1.98 2.05 -8.99
N LYS A 93 2.38 0.97 -8.31
CA LYS A 93 2.13 -0.42 -8.74
C LYS A 93 0.63 -0.68 -8.95
N ALA A 94 -0.22 -0.29 -8.00
CA ALA A 94 -1.67 -0.45 -8.11
C ALA A 94 -2.24 0.30 -9.33
N LEU A 95 -1.83 1.55 -9.56
CA LEU A 95 -2.29 2.37 -10.67
C LEU A 95 -1.91 1.78 -12.03
N PHE A 96 -0.67 1.29 -12.18
CA PHE A 96 -0.23 0.60 -13.39
C PHE A 96 -1.07 -0.66 -13.66
N CYS A 97 -1.30 -1.50 -12.65
CA CYS A 97 -2.13 -2.70 -12.79
C CYS A 97 -3.60 -2.38 -13.11
N LEU A 98 -4.09 -1.19 -12.74
CA LEU A 98 -5.42 -0.70 -13.08
C LEU A 98 -5.48 0.03 -14.44
N GLY A 99 -4.36 0.16 -15.14
CA GLY A 99 -4.28 0.87 -16.43
C GLY A 99 -4.35 2.39 -16.31
N ARG A 100 -4.21 2.96 -15.11
CA ARG A 100 -4.15 4.43 -14.88
C ARG A 100 -2.71 4.92 -15.11
N ILE A 101 -2.25 4.77 -16.35
CA ILE A 101 -0.83 4.90 -16.72
C ILE A 101 -0.31 6.32 -16.47
N GLU A 102 -1.07 7.35 -16.81
CA GLU A 102 -0.62 8.74 -16.69
C GLU A 102 -0.35 9.13 -15.23
N GLU A 103 -1.26 8.76 -14.33
CA GLU A 103 -1.11 9.01 -12.90
C GLU A 103 0.02 8.19 -12.29
N ALA A 104 0.15 6.92 -12.68
CA ALA A 104 1.23 6.05 -12.23
C ALA A 104 2.60 6.60 -12.67
N SER A 105 2.73 7.03 -13.93
CA SER A 105 3.96 7.59 -14.48
C SER A 105 4.36 8.88 -13.78
N ALA A 106 3.41 9.76 -13.45
CA ALA A 106 3.71 10.98 -12.71
C ALA A 106 4.33 10.70 -11.33
N ILE A 107 3.78 9.73 -10.59
CA ILE A 107 4.31 9.34 -9.28
C ILE A 107 5.65 8.61 -9.44
N ALA A 108 5.78 7.69 -10.40
CA ALA A 108 7.03 6.98 -10.63
C ALA A 108 8.17 7.94 -10.97
N SER A 109 7.97 8.94 -11.85
CA SER A 109 9.00 9.93 -12.19
C SER A 109 9.43 10.79 -10.99
N TYR A 110 8.53 11.02 -10.03
CA TYR A 110 8.92 11.63 -8.75
C TYR A 110 9.80 10.68 -7.93
N LEU A 111 9.44 9.40 -7.86
CA LEU A 111 10.16 8.39 -7.07
C LEU A 111 11.55 8.05 -7.63
N THR A 112 11.79 8.14 -8.94
CA THR A 112 13.15 7.91 -9.51
C THR A 112 14.19 8.92 -9.04
N SER A 113 13.75 10.06 -8.49
CA SER A 113 14.64 11.10 -7.95
C SER A 113 14.80 11.03 -6.42
N CYS A 114 14.22 10.01 -5.77
CA CYS A 114 14.28 9.91 -4.31
C CYS A 114 15.64 9.40 -3.82
N PRO A 115 16.01 9.64 -2.53
CA PRO A 115 17.29 9.21 -1.98
C PRO A 115 17.44 7.70 -1.79
N ASP A 116 16.33 6.94 -1.78
CA ASP A 116 16.35 5.49 -1.60
C ASP A 116 16.56 4.80 -2.96
N PRO A 117 17.75 4.21 -3.20
CA PRO A 117 18.07 3.62 -4.50
C PRO A 117 17.15 2.43 -4.83
N ILE A 118 16.70 1.67 -3.83
CA ILE A 118 15.83 0.51 -4.07
C ILE A 118 14.48 0.99 -4.62
N ILE A 119 13.93 2.05 -4.04
CA ILE A 119 12.65 2.63 -4.48
C ILE A 119 12.81 3.31 -5.84
N ALA A 120 13.91 4.04 -6.05
CA ALA A 120 14.19 4.70 -7.32
C ALA A 120 14.30 3.68 -8.47
N ASP A 121 15.06 2.61 -8.28
CA ASP A 121 15.25 1.53 -9.26
C ASP A 121 13.94 0.80 -9.54
N ASP A 122 13.14 0.48 -8.50
CA ASP A 122 11.81 -0.13 -8.66
C ASP A 122 10.87 0.78 -9.47
N ALA A 123 10.89 2.09 -9.22
CA ALA A 123 10.07 3.06 -9.94
C ALA A 123 10.49 3.19 -11.42
N GLU A 124 11.80 3.17 -11.70
CA GLU A 124 12.32 3.17 -13.06
C GLU A 124 11.93 1.89 -13.81
N ALA A 125 12.06 0.73 -13.17
CA ALA A 125 11.64 -0.55 -13.74
C ALA A 125 10.14 -0.56 -14.09
N LEU A 126 9.28 0.02 -13.24
CA LEU A 126 7.86 0.17 -13.53
C LEU A 126 7.62 1.08 -14.75
N LEU A 127 8.30 2.22 -14.85
CA LEU A 127 8.18 3.11 -16.02
C LEU A 127 8.56 2.38 -17.31
N LEU A 128 9.69 1.68 -17.34
CA LEU A 128 10.15 0.96 -18.53
C LEU A 128 9.21 -0.18 -18.94
N SER A 129 8.55 -0.81 -17.95
CA SER A 129 7.64 -1.94 -18.20
C SER A 129 6.30 -1.51 -18.77
N TYR A 130 5.78 -0.35 -18.35
CA TYR A 130 4.42 0.11 -18.70
C TYR A 130 4.41 1.24 -19.73
N VAL A 131 5.49 2.00 -19.85
CA VAL A 131 5.64 3.08 -20.82
C VAL A 131 6.58 2.59 -21.92
N LYS A 132 6.02 2.34 -23.12
CA LYS A 132 6.88 2.05 -24.28
C LYS A 132 7.81 3.25 -24.50
N PRO A 133 9.13 3.05 -24.64
CA PRO A 133 10.00 4.14 -25.07
C PRO A 133 9.47 4.66 -26.41
N PRO A 134 9.51 5.99 -26.65
CA PRO A 134 9.18 6.50 -27.97
C PRO A 134 10.05 5.74 -28.96
N LEU A 135 9.43 5.13 -29.98
CA LEU A 135 10.15 4.48 -31.06
C LEU A 135 11.15 5.52 -31.57
N VAL A 136 12.43 5.31 -31.26
CA VAL A 136 13.49 6.09 -31.87
C VAL A 136 13.35 5.78 -33.34
N ALA A 137 12.80 6.72 -34.10
CA ALA A 137 12.75 6.62 -35.55
C ALA A 137 14.20 6.59 -36.00
N VAL A 138 14.73 5.39 -36.22
CA VAL A 138 16.00 5.17 -36.88
C VAL A 138 15.84 5.80 -38.26
N ARG A 139 16.42 6.98 -38.43
CA ARG A 139 16.59 7.63 -39.73
C ARG A 139 17.80 7.06 -40.43
#